data_AF-A0A3D4XPM3-F1
#
_entry.id   AF-A0A3D4XPM3-F1
#
_cell.length_a   1.000
_cell.length_b   1.000
_cell.length_c   1.000
_cell.angle_alpha   90.00
_cell.angle_beta   90.00
_cell.angle_gamma   90.00
#
_symmetry.space_group_name_H-M   'P 1'
#
loop_
_entity.id
_entity.type
_entity.pdbx_description
1 polymer ?
#
loop_
_entity_poly.entity_id
_entity_poly.type
_entity_poly.pdbx_seq_one_letter_code
_entity_poly.pdbx_strand_id
1 'polypeptide(L)' 'EYFNTQLATDEYDTIGGFLVSQLEHMPQKGERLDVEDLRFEIIKADTRRIYLIKLKRVK' A
#
# COMPACT_ATOMS: atom_id res chain seq x y z
N GLU A 1 9.75 11.06 0.76
CA GLU A 1 11.12 11.35 0.23
C GLU A 1 11.64 10.35 -0.79
N TYR A 2 11.91 9.08 -0.45
CA TYR A 2 12.59 8.13 -1.37
C TYR A 2 11.96 8.00 -2.77
N PHE A 3 10.63 7.88 -2.85
CA PHE A 3 9.93 7.72 -4.13
C PHE A 3 9.46 9.02 -4.76
N ASN A 4 9.71 10.16 -4.10
CA ASN A 4 9.22 11.48 -4.48
C ASN A 4 7.71 11.49 -4.83
N THR A 5 6.90 10.94 -3.92
CA THR A 5 5.44 10.81 -4.05
C THR A 5 4.76 11.71 -3.03
N GLN A 6 3.56 12.21 -3.36
CA GLN A 6 2.76 13.07 -2.48
C GLN A 6 1.62 12.27 -1.84
N LEU A 7 1.93 11.10 -1.27
CA LEU A 7 0.93 10.34 -0.51
C LEU A 7 0.54 11.15 0.73
N ALA A 8 -0.75 11.28 0.99
CA ALA A 8 -1.24 11.90 2.21
C ALA A 8 -0.84 11.05 3.42
N THR A 9 0.13 11.53 4.21
CA THR A 9 0.71 10.82 5.36
C THR A 9 0.14 11.25 6.71
N ASP A 10 -0.68 12.30 6.73
CA ASP A 10 -1.07 12.96 8.00
C ASP A 10 -1.97 12.09 8.89
N GLU A 11 -2.65 11.10 8.30
CA GLU A 11 -3.53 10.16 9.02
C GLU A 11 -2.88 8.80 9.32
N TYR A 12 -1.70 8.51 8.74
CA TYR A 12 -1.13 7.15 8.79
C TYR A 12 0.38 7.15 8.99
N ASP A 13 0.82 6.45 10.05
CA ASP A 13 2.25 6.32 10.37
C ASP A 13 3.02 5.40 9.41
N THR A 14 2.33 4.47 8.74
CA THR A 14 2.96 3.46 7.88
C THR A 14 2.18 3.20 6.61
N ILE A 15 2.89 2.77 5.56
CA ILE A 15 2.24 2.36 4.31
C ILE A 15 1.30 1.17 4.50
N GLY A 16 1.60 0.26 5.43
CA GLY A 16 0.73 -0.88 5.73
C GLY A 16 -0.62 -0.42 6.30
N GLY A 17 -0.60 0.52 7.24
CA GLY A 17 -1.82 1.12 7.81
C GLY A 17 -2.65 1.85 6.75
N PHE A 18 -1.98 2.66 5.91
CA PHE A 18 -2.62 3.32 4.77
C PHE A 18 -3.34 2.33 3.85
N LEU A 19 -2.65 1.27 3.40
CA LEU A 19 -3.24 0.29 2.50
C LEU A 19 -4.42 -0.48 3.12
N VAL A 20 -4.32 -0.88 4.38
CA VAL A 20 -5.43 -1.55 5.09
C VAL A 20 -6.63 -0.61 5.23
N SER A 21 -6.41 0.68 5.50
CA SER A 21 -7.48 1.66 5.59
C SER A 21 -8.16 1.89 4.24
N GLN A 22 -7.41 1.95 3.15
CA GLN A 22 -7.97 2.16 1.81
C GLN A 22 -8.71 0.93 1.28
N LEU A 23 -8.25 -0.28 1.63
CA LEU A 23 -8.89 -1.54 1.22
C LEU A 23 -10.02 -1.96 2.17
N GLU A 24 -10.14 -1.34 3.34
CA GLU A 24 -11.14 -1.64 4.38
C GLU A 24 -11.10 -3.09 4.93
N HIS A 25 -10.03 -3.83 4.66
CA HIS A 25 -9.77 -5.16 5.22
C HIS A 25 -8.27 -5.49 5.23
N MET A 26 -7.89 -6.60 5.88
CA MET A 26 -6.53 -7.13 5.76
C MET A 26 -6.36 -7.76 4.37
N PRO A 27 -5.45 -7.26 3.52
CA PRO A 27 -5.39 -7.69 2.13
C PRO A 27 -4.61 -8.99 1.95
N GLN A 28 -4.86 -9.66 0.84
CA GLN A 28 -4.23 -10.93 0.50
C GLN A 28 -3.12 -10.78 -0.55
N LYS A 29 -2.24 -11.78 -0.64
CA LYS A 29 -1.20 -11.80 -1.67
C LYS A 29 -1.82 -11.68 -3.08
N GLY A 30 -1.26 -10.77 -3.89
CA GLY A 30 -1.68 -10.51 -5.26
C GLY A 30 -2.70 -9.39 -5.40
N GLU A 31 -3.30 -8.95 -4.29
CA GLU A 31 -4.21 -7.82 -4.26
C GLU A 31 -3.48 -6.51 -4.58
N ARG A 32 -4.20 -5.58 -5.20
CA ARG A 32 -3.64 -4.34 -5.75
C ARG A 32 -4.50 -3.15 -5.42
N LEU A 33 -3.83 -2.04 -5.13
CA LEU A 33 -4.45 -0.73 -4.96
C LEU A 33 -3.71 0.28 -5.83
N ASP A 34 -4.45 1.04 -6.62
CA ASP A 34 -3.93 2.17 -7.38
C ASP A 34 -4.31 3.46 -6.69
N VAL A 35 -3.32 4.32 -6.45
CA VAL A 35 -3.49 5.66 -5.87
C VAL A 35 -2.64 6.61 -6.70
N GLU A 36 -3.29 7.58 -7.34
CA GLU A 36 -2.64 8.50 -8.29
C GLU A 36 -1.85 7.75 -9.37
N ASP A 37 -0.54 8.03 -9.52
CA ASP A 37 0.36 7.38 -10.47
C ASP A 37 1.07 6.15 -9.88
N LEU A 38 0.58 5.60 -8.77
CA LEU A 38 1.21 4.49 -8.05
C LEU A 38 0.29 3.28 -7.97
N ARG A 39 0.89 2.10 -8.18
CA ARG A 39 0.28 0.80 -7.95
C ARG A 39 1.02 0.08 -6.83
N PHE A 40 0.28 -0.27 -5.79
CA PHE A 40 0.73 -1.10 -4.69
C PHE A 40 0.23 -2.52 -4.91
N GLU A 41 1.11 -3.52 -4.85
CA GLU A 41 0.78 -4.94 -4.97
C GLU A 41 1.26 -5.69 -3.73
N ILE A 42 0.37 -6.42 -3.07
CA ILE A 42 0.71 -7.20 -1.87
C ILE A 42 1.48 -8.44 -2.29
N ILE A 43 2.75 -8.52 -1.90
CA ILE A 43 3.59 -9.69 -2.19
C ILE A 43 3.54 -10.71 -1.06
N LYS A 44 3.44 -10.24 0.19
CA LYS A 44 3.34 -11.09 1.38
C LYS A 44 2.55 -10.39 2.48
N ALA A 45 1.52 -11.05 2.98
CA ALA A 45 0.71 -10.64 4.14
C ALA A 45 0.22 -11.89 4.88
N ASP A 46 -0.15 -11.72 6.15
CA ASP A 46 -0.95 -12.68 6.92
C ASP A 46 -2.23 -12.01 7.45
N THR A 47 -2.99 -12.71 8.30
CA THR A 47 -4.25 -12.21 8.86
C THR A 47 -4.12 -11.01 9.80
N ARG A 48 -2.89 -10.59 10.13
CA ARG A 48 -2.61 -9.51 11.08
C ARG A 48 -1.78 -8.37 10.49
N ARG A 49 -0.96 -8.61 9.47
CA ARG A 49 -0.06 -7.59 8.90
C ARG A 49 0.39 -7.87 7.48
N ILE A 50 0.76 -6.79 6.80
CA ILE A 50 1.47 -6.81 5.53
C ILE A 50 2.98 -6.84 5.78
N TYR A 51 3.69 -7.75 5.12
CA TYR A 51 5.16 -7.91 5.24
C TYR A 51 5.92 -7.31 4.07
N LEU A 52 5.37 -7.41 2.85
CA LEU A 52 6.07 -6.98 1.64
C LEU A 52 5.08 -6.44 0.62
N ILE A 53 5.39 -5.25 0.13
CA ILE A 53 4.62 -4.53 -0.87
C ILE A 53 5.55 -4.26 -2.05
N LYS A 54 5.03 -4.46 -3.26
CA LYS A 54 5.68 -4.01 -4.48
C LYS A 54 5.04 -2.71 -4.91
N LEU A 55 5.86 -1.69 -5.09
CA LEU A 55 5.46 -0.40 -5.63
C LEU A 55 5.84 -0.32 -7.11
N LYS A 56 4.94 0.21 -7.94
CA LYS A 56 5.21 0.57 -9.34
C LYS A 56 4.59 1.92 -9.64
N ARG A 57 5.23 2.72 -10.51
CA ARG A 57 4.54 3.83 -11.16
C ARG A 57 3.71 3.31 -12.34
N VAL A 58 2.46 3.71 -12.41
CA VAL A 58 1.56 3.47 -13.54
C VAL A 58 1.66 4.71 -14.44
N LYS A 59 2.10 4.50 -15.69
CA LYS A 59 2.21 5.57 -16.69
C LYS A 59 0.84 6.02 -17.18
#